data_AF-A0A7V0P7N5-F1
#
_entry.id   AF-A0A7V0P7N5-F1
#
_cell.length_a   1.000
_cell.length_b   1.000
_cell.length_c   1.000
_cell.angle_alpha   90.00
_cell.angle_beta   90.00
_cell.angle_gamma   90.00
#
_symmetry.space_group_name_H-M   'P 1'
#
loop_
_entity.id
_entity.type
_entity.pdbx_description
1 polymer ?
#
loop_
_entity_poly.entity_id
_entity_poly.type
_entity_poly.pdbx_seq_one_letter_code
_entity_poly.pdbx_strand_id
1 'polypeptide(L)'
;MDSRTQGRHEWACFAAHQAVEKAVKALHLHLGQEAWEHVVAKLLRELPPHVSMPDALVDKARYLDNMYISTHYPNSHPEGAPFEH
;
A
#
# COMPACT_ATOMS: atom_id res chain seq x y z
N MET A 1 8.38 -5.79 -20.89
CA MET A 1 8.21 -7.02 -20.11
C MET A 1 9.47 -7.27 -19.29
N ASP A 2 9.74 -6.44 -18.26
CA ASP A 2 11.06 -6.45 -17.57
C ASP A 2 10.98 -6.71 -16.05
N SER A 3 9.78 -6.97 -15.52
CA SER A 3 9.58 -7.08 -14.07
C SER A 3 9.77 -8.48 -13.50
N ARG A 4 10.20 -9.48 -14.29
CA ARG A 4 10.29 -10.88 -13.83
C ARG A 4 11.70 -11.33 -13.42
N THR A 5 12.77 -10.56 -13.64
CA THR A 5 14.13 -11.15 -13.66
C THR A 5 15.21 -10.44 -12.82
N GLN A 6 14.91 -9.46 -11.95
CA GLN A 6 15.98 -8.68 -11.28
C GLN A 6 15.77 -8.38 -9.78
N GLY A 7 15.10 -9.22 -8.99
CA GLY A 7 14.97 -8.99 -7.54
C GLY A 7 14.20 -7.72 -7.13
N ARG A 8 13.79 -6.88 -8.10
CA ARG A 8 12.99 -5.65 -7.93
C ARG A 8 11.49 -5.94 -7.68
N HIS A 9 11.18 -7.02 -6.98
CA HIS A 9 9.79 -7.32 -6.59
C HIS A 9 9.28 -6.26 -5.62
N GLU A 10 10.15 -5.79 -4.72
CA GLU A 10 9.90 -4.66 -3.81
C GLU A 10 9.51 -3.37 -4.53
N TRP A 11 10.21 -3.02 -5.61
CA TRP A 11 9.94 -1.80 -6.37
C TRP A 11 8.62 -1.89 -7.14
N ALA A 12 8.31 -3.07 -7.69
CA ALA A 12 7.01 -3.30 -8.33
C ALA A 12 5.86 -3.23 -7.33
N CYS A 13 6.03 -3.78 -6.11
CA CYS A 13 5.04 -3.68 -5.04
C CYS A 13 4.86 -2.24 -4.54
N PHE A 14 5.94 -1.50 -4.37
CA PHE A 14 5.89 -0.09 -4.00
C PHE A 14 5.19 0.77 -5.05
N ALA A 15 5.55 0.60 -6.33
CA ALA A 15 4.91 1.33 -7.42
C ALA A 15 3.41 0.99 -7.54
N ALA A 16 3.05 -0.29 -7.33
CA ALA A 16 1.65 -0.71 -7.30
C ALA A 16 0.89 -0.08 -6.12
N HIS A 17 1.48 -0.06 -4.92
CA HIS A 17 0.90 0.60 -3.75
C HIS A 17 0.63 2.07 -4.01
N GLN A 18 1.65 2.81 -4.45
CA GLN A 18 1.55 4.23 -4.77
C GLN A 18 0.54 4.54 -5.88
N ALA A 19 0.43 3.69 -6.89
CA ALA A 19 -0.56 3.84 -7.96
C ALA A 19 -1.99 3.71 -7.42
N VAL A 20 -2.24 2.71 -6.55
CA VAL A 20 -3.56 2.52 -5.95
C VAL A 20 -3.89 3.65 -4.97
N GLU A 21 -2.94 4.08 -4.14
CA GLU A 21 -3.12 5.22 -3.22
C GLU A 21 -3.59 6.48 -3.96
N LYS A 22 -2.91 6.83 -5.06
CA LYS A 22 -3.25 7.99 -5.88
C LYS A 22 -4.60 7.85 -6.57
N ALA A 23 -4.94 6.65 -7.05
CA ALA A 23 -6.22 6.40 -7.69
C ALA A 23 -7.40 6.58 -6.72
N VAL A 24 -7.29 6.07 -5.50
CA VAL A 24 -8.34 6.22 -4.48
C VAL A 24 -8.43 7.67 -4.00
N LYS A 25 -7.30 8.37 -3.83
CA LYS A 25 -7.30 9.81 -3.53
C LYS A 25 -7.96 10.64 -4.63
N ALA A 26 -7.71 10.33 -5.89
CA ALA A 26 -8.38 10.97 -7.02
C ALA A 26 -9.89 10.70 -7.02
N LEU A 27 -10.32 9.51 -6.61
CA LEU A 27 -11.75 9.19 -6.45
C LEU A 27 -12.39 10.05 -5.35
N HIS A 28 -11.73 10.22 -4.19
CA HIS A 28 -12.22 11.13 -3.16
C HIS A 28 -12.35 12.57 -3.68
N LEU A 29 -11.32 13.09 -4.36
CA LEU A 29 -11.35 14.44 -4.94
C LEU A 29 -12.48 14.59 -5.97
N HIS A 30 -12.71 13.58 -6.81
CA HIS A 30 -13.82 13.55 -7.76
C HIS A 30 -15.19 13.61 -7.06
N LEU A 31 -15.30 13.02 -5.87
CA LEU A 31 -16.50 13.04 -5.03
C LEU A 31 -16.58 14.26 -4.10
N GLY A 32 -15.65 15.22 -4.23
CA GLY A 32 -15.60 16.43 -3.40
C GLY A 32 -15.12 16.20 -1.96
N GLN A 33 -14.42 15.10 -1.70
CA GLN A 33 -13.79 14.78 -0.43
C GLN A 33 -12.28 14.99 -0.50
N GLU A 34 -11.67 15.40 0.61
CA GLU A 34 -10.22 15.34 0.80
C GLU A 34 -9.85 14.08 1.58
N ALA A 35 -8.79 13.40 1.15
CA ALA A 35 -8.31 12.20 1.81
C ALA A 35 -6.82 12.31 2.14
N TRP A 36 -6.50 12.32 3.44
CA TRP A 36 -5.17 12.62 3.96
C TRP A 36 -4.35 11.37 4.33
N GLU A 37 -5.00 10.21 4.38
CA GLU A 37 -4.39 8.95 4.81
C GLU A 37 -3.51 8.31 3.71
N HIS A 38 -2.54 7.49 4.13
CA HIS A 38 -1.70 6.68 3.22
C HIS A 38 -2.11 5.21 3.18
N VAL A 39 -3.03 4.80 4.06
CA VAL A 39 -3.53 3.43 4.15
C VAL A 39 -4.67 3.26 3.15
N VAL A 40 -4.43 2.52 2.07
CA VAL A 40 -5.39 2.32 0.97
C VAL A 40 -6.67 1.67 1.46
N ALA A 41 -6.59 0.68 2.36
CA ALA A 41 -7.76 0.01 2.91
C ALA A 41 -8.65 0.94 3.74
N LYS A 42 -8.09 2.01 4.30
CA LYS A 42 -8.84 3.04 5.03
C LYS A 42 -9.51 4.00 4.05
N LEU A 43 -8.78 4.49 3.06
CA LEU A 43 -9.31 5.32 1.98
C LEU A 43 -10.53 4.66 1.31
N LEU A 44 -10.44 3.36 0.96
CA LEU A 44 -11.56 2.63 0.35
C LEU A 44 -12.80 2.51 1.26
N ARG A 45 -12.62 2.47 2.58
CA ARG A 45 -13.74 2.42 3.54
C ARG A 45 -14.39 3.77 3.78
N GLU A 46 -13.63 4.85 3.60
CA GLU A 46 -14.10 6.23 3.79
C GLU A 46 -14.83 6.76 2.55
N LEU A 47 -14.88 5.97 1.47
CA LEU A 47 -15.70 6.30 0.32
C LEU A 47 -17.18 6.42 0.72
N PRO A 48 -17.93 7.31 0.05
CA PRO A 48 -19.34 7.50 0.37
C PRO A 48 -20.15 6.21 0.19
N PRO A 49 -21.24 6.00 0.96
CA PRO A 49 -22.03 4.76 0.89
C PRO A 49 -22.64 4.44 -0.48
N HIS A 50 -22.81 5.45 -1.35
CA HIS A 50 -23.32 5.27 -2.70
C HIS A 50 -22.26 4.70 -3.66
N VAL A 51 -20.99 4.70 -3.27
CA VAL A 51 -19.90 4.04 -3.98
C VAL A 51 -19.77 2.63 -3.41
N SER A 52 -20.41 1.67 -4.07
CA SER A 52 -20.33 0.27 -3.65
C SER A 52 -18.93 -0.29 -3.94
N MET A 53 -18.15 -0.51 -2.89
CA MET A 53 -16.87 -1.21 -2.96
C MET A 53 -17.03 -2.65 -2.47
N PRO A 54 -16.65 -3.65 -3.28
CA PRO A 54 -16.61 -5.03 -2.82
C PRO A 54 -15.64 -5.20 -1.65
N ASP A 55 -16.04 -5.94 -0.61
CA ASP A 55 -15.16 -6.24 0.54
C ASP A 55 -13.85 -6.90 0.10
N ALA A 56 -13.91 -7.73 -0.93
CA ALA A 56 -12.74 -8.37 -1.52
C ALA A 56 -11.69 -7.37 -2.04
N LEU A 57 -12.09 -6.17 -2.45
CA LEU A 57 -11.18 -5.10 -2.87
C LEU A 57 -10.49 -4.45 -1.66
N VAL A 58 -11.24 -4.26 -0.57
CA VAL A 58 -10.71 -3.75 0.70
C VAL A 58 -9.73 -4.75 1.32
N ASP A 59 -9.99 -6.04 1.22
CA ASP A 59 -9.07 -7.09 1.67
C ASP A 59 -7.78 -7.14 0.86
N LYS A 60 -7.87 -6.96 -0.46
CA LYS A 60 -6.67 -6.81 -1.31
C LYS A 60 -5.88 -5.56 -0.96
N ALA A 61 -6.55 -4.45 -0.65
CA ALA A 61 -5.89 -3.22 -0.22
C ALA A 61 -5.13 -3.41 1.11
N ARG A 62 -5.68 -4.17 2.07
CA ARG A 62 -4.97 -4.52 3.31
C ARG A 62 -3.67 -5.27 3.04
N TYR A 63 -3.68 -6.21 2.09
CA TYR A 63 -2.48 -6.93 1.69
C TYR A 63 -1.45 -5.97 1.07
N LEU A 64 -1.90 -5.04 0.23
CA LEU A 64 -1.05 -4.02 -0.40
C LEU A 64 -0.42 -3.08 0.65
N ASP A 65 -1.19 -2.63 1.65
CA ASP A 65 -0.72 -1.75 2.72
C ASP A 65 0.38 -2.41 3.59
N ASN A 66 0.30 -3.73 3.80
CA ASN A 66 1.36 -4.46 4.51
C ASN A 66 2.70 -4.45 3.75
N MET A 67 2.65 -4.44 2.41
CA MET A 67 3.87 -4.37 1.58
C MET A 67 4.54 -2.99 1.71
N TYR A 68 3.76 -1.92 1.87
CA TYR A 68 4.28 -0.56 2.06
C TYR A 68 5.07 -0.41 3.36
N ILE A 69 4.58 -0.96 4.47
CA ILE A 69 5.24 -0.92 5.79
C ILE A 69 6.61 -1.63 5.73
N SER A 70 6.68 -2.80 5.10
CA SER A 70 7.93 -3.55 4.94
C SER A 70 8.96 -2.82 4.07
N THR A 71 8.52 -2.02 3.08
CA THR A 71 9.44 -1.27 2.22
C THR A 71 10.00 0.02 2.84
N HIS A 72 9.31 0.58 3.85
CA HIS A 72 9.76 1.80 4.54
C HIS A 72 10.59 1.53 5.81
N TYR A 73 10.51 0.34 6.39
CA TYR A 73 11.32 -0.08 7.54
C TYR A 73 12.12 -1.36 7.23
N PRO A 74 13.32 -1.25 6.64
CA PRO A 74 14.24 -2.39 6.48
C PRO A 74 14.84 -2.92 7.81
N ASN A 75 14.29 -2.53 8.97
CA ASN A 75 14.81 -2.90 10.30
C ASN A 75 14.04 -4.05 11.00
N SER A 76 13.28 -4.86 10.26
CA SER A 76 12.63 -6.06 10.82
C SER A 76 13.48 -7.34 10.72
N HIS A 77 14.77 -7.23 10.39
CA HIS A 77 15.72 -8.34 10.55
C HIS A 77 16.28 -8.30 11.98
N PRO A 78 16.02 -9.30 12.86
CA PRO A 78 16.79 -9.47 14.07
C PRO A 78 18.11 -10.15 13.70
N GLU A 79 18.97 -9.45 12.97
CA GLU A 79 20.38 -9.83 12.91
C GLU A 79 21.05 -9.27 14.17
N GLY A 80 21.05 -10.09 15.23
CA GLY A 80 21.85 -9.82 16.41
C GLY A 80 23.31 -9.73 16.01
N ALA A 81 23.97 -8.62 16.33
CA ALA A 81 25.42 -8.50 16.19
C ALA A 81 26.08 -9.24 17.37
N PRO A 82 26.86 -10.32 17.14
CA PRO A 82 27.72 -10.86 18.17
C PRO A 82 29.10 -10.21 17.99
N PHE A 83 29.32 -9.09 18.66
CA PHE A 83 30.70 -8.66 18.90
C PHE A 83 30.86 -8.15 20.32
N GLU A 84 31.08 -9.08 21.24
CA GLU A 84 31.93 -8.86 22.40
C GLU A 84 32.93 -10.02 22.47
N HIS A 85 34.21 -9.70 22.24
CA HIS A 85 35.36 -10.40 22.81
C HIS A 85 36.05 -9.42 23.76
#